data_AF-A0A2N2RGE3-F1
#
_entry.id   AF-A0A2N2RGE3-F1
#
_cell.length_a   1.000
_cell.length_b   1.000
_cell.length_c   1.000
_cell.angle_alpha   90.00
_cell.angle_beta   90.00
_cell.angle_gamma   90.00
#
_symmetry.space_group_name_H-M   'P 1'
#
loop_
_entity.id
_entity.type
_entity.pdbx_description
1 polymer ?
#
loop_
_entity_poly.entity_id
_entity_poly.type
_entity_poly.pdbx_seq_one_letter_code
_entity_poly.pdbx_strand_id
1 'polypeptide(L)'
;MAAGSGNPATEFRNRVVAELAMTPTQAEKVDAIYADVRPRFMQLRELPADERARARERISVEVRARVGDLLTPEQKPRYAALLAELAGRQSTRGRIYLLGGDGKPRAFNVRLGITDGTATELLVGPNAPEAADLKEGAVVITGTVAPGSAPGGARPLGGPRLPF
;
A
#
# COMPACT_ATOMS: atom_id res chain seq x y z
N MET A 1 -23.52 -21.12 -4.23
CA MET A 1 -22.87 -20.41 -5.34
C MET A 1 -22.22 -19.16 -4.77
N ALA A 2 -20.90 -19.11 -4.64
CA ALA A 2 -20.17 -17.92 -4.18
C ALA A 2 -19.50 -17.26 -5.39
N ALA A 3 -20.17 -16.27 -5.97
CA ALA A 3 -19.60 -15.37 -6.95
C ALA A 3 -19.09 -14.13 -6.20
N GLY A 4 -17.76 -13.95 -6.14
CA GLY A 4 -17.18 -12.80 -5.44
C GLY A 4 -15.73 -12.97 -5.03
N SER A 5 -14.86 -13.42 -5.94
CA SER A 5 -13.41 -13.28 -5.78
C SER A 5 -12.80 -12.88 -7.12
N GLY A 6 -13.13 -11.66 -7.56
CA GLY A 6 -12.41 -11.03 -8.66
C GLY A 6 -10.92 -10.95 -8.28
N ASN A 7 -10.04 -11.38 -9.18
CA ASN A 7 -8.60 -11.16 -9.00
C ASN A 7 -8.36 -9.64 -8.82
N PRO A 8 -7.69 -9.17 -7.74
CA PRO A 8 -7.45 -7.75 -7.51
C PRO A 8 -6.82 -7.01 -8.70
N ALA A 9 -6.04 -7.72 -9.51
CA ALA A 9 -5.47 -7.18 -10.75
C ALA A 9 -6.55 -6.90 -11.82
N THR A 10 -7.55 -7.77 -11.95
CA THR A 10 -8.68 -7.62 -12.86
C THR A 10 -9.60 -6.48 -12.44
N GLU A 11 -9.86 -6.35 -11.13
CA GLU A 11 -10.65 -5.23 -10.59
C GLU A 11 -9.97 -3.88 -10.88
N PHE A 12 -8.65 -3.80 -10.64
CA PHE A 12 -7.89 -2.59 -10.95
C PHE A 12 -7.88 -2.28 -12.45
N ARG A 13 -7.67 -3.28 -13.31
CA ARG A 13 -7.76 -3.13 -14.78
C ARG A 13 -9.12 -2.56 -15.19
N ASN A 14 -10.22 -3.13 -14.68
CA ASN A 14 -11.57 -2.68 -15.01
C ASN A 14 -11.81 -1.23 -14.58
N ARG A 15 -11.31 -0.87 -13.39
CA ARG A 15 -11.37 0.51 -12.91
C ARG A 15 -10.58 1.46 -13.79
N VAL A 16 -9.35 1.11 -14.20
CA VAL A 16 -8.53 1.94 -15.09
C VAL A 16 -9.23 2.17 -16.44
N VAL A 17 -9.78 1.11 -17.04
CA VAL A 17 -10.50 1.22 -18.32
C VAL A 17 -11.72 2.14 -18.22
N ALA A 18 -12.51 1.99 -17.15
CA ALA A 18 -13.70 2.80 -16.93
C ALA A 18 -13.36 4.27 -16.60
N GLU A 19 -12.47 4.51 -15.64
CA GLU A 19 -12.18 5.85 -15.09
C GLU A 19 -11.33 6.71 -16.02
N LEU A 20 -10.57 6.11 -16.95
CA LEU A 20 -9.82 6.84 -17.97
C LEU A 20 -10.56 6.94 -19.31
N ALA A 21 -11.79 6.42 -19.38
CA ALA A 21 -12.56 6.32 -20.62
C ALA A 21 -11.70 5.78 -21.77
N MET A 22 -10.98 4.67 -21.52
CA MET A 22 -10.04 4.12 -22.51
C MET A 22 -10.79 3.70 -23.78
N THR A 23 -10.20 3.97 -24.94
CA THR A 23 -10.75 3.47 -26.20
C THR A 23 -10.66 1.94 -26.25
N PRO A 24 -11.46 1.25 -27.09
CA PRO A 24 -11.38 -0.20 -27.25
C PRO A 24 -9.95 -0.66 -27.56
N THR A 25 -9.26 0.04 -28.46
CA THR A 25 -7.86 -0.24 -28.82
C THR A 25 -6.90 -0.04 -27.66
N GLN A 26 -7.10 0.97 -26.80
CA GLN A 26 -6.29 1.15 -25.59
C GLN A 26 -6.53 0.00 -24.59
N ALA A 27 -7.79 -0.40 -24.40
CA ALA A 27 -8.15 -1.49 -23.50
C ALA A 27 -7.56 -2.84 -23.95
N GLU A 28 -7.59 -3.14 -25.25
CA GLU A 28 -6.95 -4.33 -25.84
C GLU A 28 -5.44 -4.35 -25.59
N LYS A 29 -4.75 -3.20 -25.74
CA LYS A 29 -3.32 -3.09 -25.44
C LYS A 29 -3.02 -3.29 -23.95
N VAL A 30 -3.89 -2.81 -23.06
CA VAL A 30 -3.79 -3.09 -21.63
C VAL A 30 -3.95 -4.59 -21.36
N ASP A 31 -4.94 -5.25 -21.96
CA ASP A 31 -5.13 -6.69 -21.81
C ASP A 31 -3.93 -7.50 -22.30
N ALA A 32 -3.33 -7.09 -23.41
CA ALA A 32 -2.10 -7.70 -23.91
C ALA A 32 -0.94 -7.56 -22.92
N ILE A 33 -0.79 -6.42 -22.24
CA ILE A 33 0.22 -6.25 -21.17
C ILE A 33 -0.03 -7.25 -20.04
N TYR A 34 -1.28 -7.37 -19.56
CA TYR A 34 -1.61 -8.32 -18.48
C TYR A 34 -1.41 -9.78 -18.88
N ALA A 35 -1.75 -10.14 -20.12
CA ALA A 35 -1.53 -11.48 -20.66
C ALA A 35 -0.04 -11.82 -20.72
N ASP A 36 0.80 -10.87 -21.16
CA ASP A 36 2.25 -11.00 -21.29
C ASP A 36 2.96 -11.21 -19.95
N VAL A 37 2.54 -10.49 -18.89
CA VAL A 37 3.17 -10.64 -17.56
C VAL A 37 2.60 -11.79 -16.72
N ARG A 38 1.47 -12.39 -17.13
CA ARG A 38 0.81 -13.45 -16.36
C ARG A 38 1.72 -14.66 -16.05
N PRO A 39 2.54 -15.18 -16.99
CA PRO A 39 3.50 -16.25 -16.69
C PRO A 39 4.52 -15.85 -15.62
N ARG A 40 4.98 -14.60 -15.62
CA ARG A 40 5.95 -14.09 -14.64
C ARG A 40 5.35 -14.03 -13.23
N PHE A 41 4.08 -13.65 -13.09
CA PHE A 41 3.38 -13.75 -11.80
C PHE A 41 3.21 -15.19 -11.33
N MET A 42 3.00 -16.15 -12.25
CA MET A 42 2.89 -17.57 -11.90
C MET A 42 4.23 -18.12 -11.39
N GLN A 43 5.35 -17.71 -12.00
CA GLN A 43 6.71 -18.09 -11.61
C GLN A 43 7.11 -17.59 -10.21
N LEU A 44 6.45 -16.56 -9.67
CA LEU A 44 6.72 -16.08 -8.30
C LEU A 44 6.54 -17.17 -7.24
N ARG A 45 5.72 -18.20 -7.50
CA ARG A 45 5.52 -19.31 -6.57
C ARG A 45 6.78 -20.16 -6.37
N GLU A 46 7.64 -20.19 -7.39
CA GLU A 46 8.90 -20.94 -7.42
C GLU A 46 10.02 -20.20 -6.70
N LEU A 47 9.83 -18.91 -6.41
CA LEU A 47 10.81 -18.09 -5.68
C LEU A 47 10.73 -18.33 -4.15
N PRO A 48 11.86 -18.15 -3.44
CA PRO A 48 11.89 -18.05 -1.98
C PRO A 48 10.90 -17.00 -1.45
N ALA A 49 10.36 -17.24 -0.25
CA ALA A 49 9.29 -16.40 0.31
C ALA A 49 9.70 -14.94 0.55
N ASP A 50 10.96 -14.73 0.96
CA ASP A 50 11.58 -13.42 1.21
C ASP A 50 11.88 -12.64 -0.07
N GLU A 51 12.16 -13.34 -1.19
CA GLU A 51 12.37 -12.71 -2.50
C GLU A 51 11.05 -12.43 -3.24
N ARG A 52 10.02 -13.24 -2.99
CA ARG A 52 8.74 -13.21 -3.71
C ARG A 52 8.07 -11.83 -3.68
N ALA A 53 8.09 -11.16 -2.54
CA ALA A 53 7.48 -9.84 -2.40
C ALA A 53 8.17 -8.78 -3.28
N ARG A 54 9.50 -8.76 -3.29
CA ARG A 54 10.30 -7.83 -4.11
C ARG A 54 10.13 -8.12 -5.60
N ALA A 55 10.14 -9.39 -6.00
CA ALA A 55 9.94 -9.80 -7.38
C ALA A 55 8.53 -9.44 -7.87
N ARG A 56 7.50 -9.65 -7.04
CA ARG A 56 6.12 -9.25 -7.33
C ARG A 56 6.02 -7.75 -7.59
N GLU A 57 6.60 -6.93 -6.72
CA GLU A 57 6.55 -5.48 -6.84
C GLU A 57 7.21 -5.00 -8.14
N ARG A 58 8.36 -5.57 -8.52
CA ARG A 58 9.02 -5.24 -9.79
C ARG A 58 8.12 -5.48 -11.00
N ILE A 59 7.43 -6.63 -11.05
CA ILE A 59 6.48 -6.93 -12.14
C ILE A 59 5.31 -5.93 -12.11
N SER A 60 4.78 -5.62 -10.92
CA SER A 60 3.71 -4.64 -10.78
C SER A 60 4.11 -3.22 -11.21
N VAL A 61 5.33 -2.77 -10.89
CA VAL A 61 5.89 -1.49 -11.36
C VAL A 61 5.98 -1.47 -12.89
N GLU A 62 6.51 -2.53 -13.49
CA GLU A 62 6.65 -2.63 -14.95
C GLU A 62 5.30 -2.54 -15.66
N VAL A 63 4.28 -3.25 -15.17
CA VAL A 63 2.91 -3.18 -15.71
C VAL A 63 2.37 -1.76 -15.63
N ARG A 64 2.54 -1.08 -14.50
CA ARG A 64 2.06 0.31 -14.33
C ARG A 64 2.75 1.27 -15.30
N ALA A 65 4.05 1.11 -15.50
CA ALA A 65 4.79 1.92 -16.47
C ALA A 65 4.27 1.71 -17.89
N ARG A 66 4.16 0.44 -18.32
CA ARG A 66 3.66 0.08 -19.67
C ARG A 66 2.24 0.58 -19.92
N VAL A 67 1.36 0.53 -18.92
CA VAL A 67 0.01 1.10 -19.03
C VAL A 67 0.09 2.62 -19.17
N GLY A 68 0.92 3.29 -18.37
CA GLY A 68 1.12 4.75 -18.43
C GLY A 68 1.61 5.26 -19.79
N ASP A 69 2.41 4.47 -20.51
CA ASP A 69 2.90 4.79 -21.85
C ASP A 69 1.80 4.75 -22.93
N LEU A 70 0.70 4.02 -22.68
CA LEU A 70 -0.45 3.95 -23.60
C LEU A 70 -1.44 5.12 -23.44
N LEU A 71 -1.27 5.93 -22.40
CA LEU A 71 -2.20 6.98 -22.03
C LEU A 71 -1.91 8.29 -22.75
N THR A 72 -2.98 8.99 -23.10
CA THR A 72 -2.86 10.38 -23.58
C THR A 72 -2.42 11.30 -22.44
N PRO A 73 -1.85 12.48 -22.74
CA PRO A 73 -1.49 13.47 -21.72
C PRO A 73 -2.65 13.82 -20.76
N GLU A 74 -3.89 13.81 -21.26
CA GLU A 74 -5.10 14.13 -20.51
C GLU A 74 -5.52 12.99 -19.56
N GLN A 75 -5.20 11.73 -19.90
CA GLN A 75 -5.50 10.55 -19.08
C GLN A 75 -4.48 10.36 -17.94
N LYS A 76 -3.23 10.80 -18.13
CA LYS A 76 -2.12 10.60 -17.18
C LYS A 76 -2.40 11.13 -15.75
N PRO A 77 -2.98 12.33 -15.54
CA PRO A 77 -3.30 12.82 -14.21
C PRO A 77 -4.28 11.91 -13.45
N ARG A 78 -5.34 11.42 -14.12
CA ARG A 78 -6.31 10.52 -13.49
C ARG A 78 -5.69 9.17 -13.19
N TYR A 79 -4.81 8.67 -14.06
CA TYR A 79 -4.08 7.43 -13.81
C TYR A 79 -3.15 7.54 -12.60
N ALA A 80 -2.40 8.63 -12.49
CA ALA A 80 -1.55 8.91 -11.32
C ALA A 80 -2.36 8.95 -10.01
N ALA A 81 -3.55 9.56 -10.02
CA ALA A 81 -4.45 9.56 -8.88
C ALA A 81 -4.93 8.13 -8.50
N LEU A 82 -5.29 7.30 -9.48
CA LEU A 82 -5.66 5.90 -9.24
C LEU A 82 -4.51 5.08 -8.65
N LEU A 83 -3.27 5.34 -9.08
CA LEU A 83 -2.07 4.71 -8.51
C LEU A 83 -1.82 5.15 -7.07
N ALA A 84 -1.97 6.44 -6.78
CA ALA A 84 -1.84 6.98 -5.42
C ALA A 84 -2.89 6.38 -4.47
N GLU A 85 -4.14 6.23 -4.92
CA GLU A 85 -5.19 5.56 -4.16
C GLU A 85 -4.86 4.08 -3.89
N LEU A 86 -4.31 3.38 -4.87
CA LEU A 86 -3.91 1.97 -4.72
C LEU A 86 -2.78 1.83 -3.69
N ALA A 87 -1.76 2.70 -3.76
CA ALA A 87 -0.68 2.74 -2.77
C ALA A 87 -1.20 3.07 -1.36
N GLY A 88 -2.14 4.02 -1.25
CA GLY A 88 -2.79 4.36 0.02
C GLY A 88 -3.71 3.27 0.60
N ARG A 89 -4.04 2.22 -0.18
CA ARG A 89 -4.70 0.99 0.29
C ARG A 89 -3.71 -0.09 0.71
N GLN A 90 -2.49 -0.06 0.17
CA GLN A 90 -1.39 -0.97 0.56
C GLN A 90 -0.71 -0.54 1.87
N SER A 91 -0.92 0.69 2.33
CA SER A 91 -0.43 1.15 3.62
C SER A 91 -1.03 0.35 4.79
N THR A 92 -0.21 0.00 5.77
CA THR A 92 -0.69 -0.66 6.99
C THR A 92 -1.42 0.35 7.86
N ARG A 93 -2.65 0.04 8.30
CA ARG A 93 -3.35 0.87 9.29
C ARG A 93 -2.73 0.65 10.67
N GLY A 94 -2.46 1.73 11.38
CA GLY A 94 -1.87 1.71 12.72
C GLY A 94 -2.56 2.69 13.66
N ARG A 95 -2.15 2.64 14.93
CA ARG A 95 -2.53 3.61 15.95
C ARG A 95 -1.29 4.03 16.73
N ILE A 96 -1.09 5.33 16.87
CA ILE A 96 -0.06 5.93 17.72
C ILE A 96 -0.72 6.84 18.75
N TYR A 97 0.04 7.27 19.75
CA TYR A 97 -0.44 8.21 20.75
C TYR A 97 0.50 9.40 20.85
N LEU A 98 -0.04 10.60 21.02
CA LEU A 98 0.72 11.80 21.38
C LEU A 98 0.30 12.22 22.78
N LEU A 99 1.20 12.87 23.52
CA LEU A 99 0.84 13.40 24.84
C LEU A 99 -0.08 14.62 24.67
N GLY A 100 -1.28 14.56 25.25
CA GLY A 100 -2.18 15.71 25.32
C GLY A 100 -1.66 16.78 26.28
N GLY A 101 -2.18 18.01 26.18
CA GLY A 101 -1.85 19.10 27.11
C GLY A 101 -2.27 18.82 28.56
N ASP A 102 -3.15 17.85 28.77
CA ASP A 102 -3.56 17.33 30.07
C ASP A 102 -2.61 16.23 30.61
N GLY A 103 -1.52 15.95 29.90
CA GLY A 103 -0.57 14.89 30.24
C GLY A 103 -1.08 13.48 29.97
N LYS A 104 -2.21 13.31 29.27
CA LYS A 104 -2.77 11.99 28.93
C LYS A 104 -2.48 11.63 27.48
N PRO A 105 -2.17 10.35 27.17
CA PRO A 105 -2.00 9.93 25.78
C PRO A 105 -3.29 10.06 24.97
N ARG A 106 -3.26 10.85 23.89
CA ARG A 106 -4.33 10.99 22.90
C ARG A 106 -4.06 10.09 21.70
N ALA A 107 -5.03 9.26 21.32
CA ALA A 107 -4.89 8.31 20.23
C ALA A 107 -5.05 8.97 18.85
N PHE A 108 -4.24 8.55 17.89
CA PHE A 108 -4.34 8.91 16.48
C PHE A 108 -4.29 7.65 15.63
N ASN A 109 -5.29 7.48 14.75
CA ASN A 109 -5.25 6.43 13.75
C ASN A 109 -4.40 6.92 12.58
N VAL A 110 -3.46 6.11 12.13
CA VAL A 110 -2.47 6.49 11.11
C VAL A 110 -2.39 5.45 10.01
N ARG A 111 -1.85 5.86 8.86
CA ARG A 111 -1.38 4.95 7.81
C ARG A 111 0.14 4.91 7.84
N LEU A 112 0.68 3.70 7.83
CA LEU A 112 2.11 3.43 7.82
C LEU A 112 2.55 3.15 6.39
N GLY A 113 3.61 3.84 5.96
CA GLY A 113 4.29 3.66 4.69
C GLY A 113 5.40 2.62 4.79
N ILE A 114 6.52 2.88 4.11
CA ILE A 114 7.64 1.95 4.04
C ILE A 114 8.36 1.92 5.40
N THR A 115 8.91 0.75 5.75
CA THR A 115 9.76 0.58 6.93
C THR A 115 11.11 -0.04 6.53
N ASP A 116 12.18 0.42 7.16
CA ASP A 116 13.53 -0.16 7.05
C ASP A 116 13.92 -1.01 8.27
N GLY A 117 12.97 -1.23 9.20
CA GLY A 117 13.17 -1.95 10.46
C GLY A 117 13.57 -1.05 11.64
N THR A 118 14.04 0.17 11.38
CA THR A 118 14.37 1.18 12.41
C THR A 118 13.41 2.36 12.38
N ALA A 119 12.95 2.75 11.21
CA ALA A 119 12.00 3.81 10.96
C ALA A 119 10.83 3.29 10.11
N THR A 120 9.68 3.93 10.26
CA THR A 120 8.50 3.68 9.45
C THR A 120 7.89 5.02 9.07
N GLU A 121 7.62 5.21 7.78
CA GLU A 121 6.99 6.44 7.29
C GLU A 121 5.55 6.55 7.80
N LEU A 122 5.14 7.75 8.22
CA LEU A 122 3.75 8.07 8.50
C LEU A 122 3.14 8.77 7.28
N LEU A 123 2.12 8.16 6.71
CA LEU A 123 1.38 8.73 5.58
C LEU A 123 0.25 9.62 6.12
N VAL A 124 0.52 10.93 6.20
CA VAL A 124 -0.46 11.94 6.62
C VAL A 124 -1.03 12.61 5.37
N GLY A 125 -2.35 12.59 5.23
CA GLY A 125 -3.02 13.26 4.11
C GLY A 125 -2.95 14.79 4.25
N PRO A 126 -2.85 15.55 3.16
CA PRO A 126 -2.70 17.02 3.21
C PRO A 126 -3.89 17.75 3.87
N ASN A 127 -5.07 17.12 3.92
CA ASN A 127 -6.27 17.64 4.58
C ASN A 127 -6.71 16.78 5.78
N ALA A 128 -5.81 15.96 6.32
CA ALA A 128 -6.14 15.14 7.48
C ALA A 128 -6.30 16.03 8.72
N PRO A 129 -7.35 15.85 9.54
CA PRO A 129 -7.56 16.66 10.74
C PRO A 129 -6.39 16.52 11.74
N GLU A 130 -5.72 15.38 11.72
CA GLU A 130 -4.52 15.11 12.51
C GLU A 130 -3.23 15.77 11.98
N ALA A 131 -3.22 16.38 10.79
CA ALA A 131 -2.00 16.91 10.17
C ALA A 131 -1.36 18.08 10.95
N ALA A 132 -2.14 18.81 11.74
CA ALA A 132 -1.63 19.87 12.61
C ALA A 132 -0.76 19.33 13.77
N ASP A 133 -1.11 18.14 14.27
CA ASP A 133 -0.45 17.48 15.39
C ASP A 133 0.63 16.50 14.91
N LEU A 134 0.37 15.76 13.82
CA LEU A 134 1.28 14.79 13.21
C LEU A 134 2.20 15.45 12.18
N LYS A 135 3.14 16.24 12.68
CA LYS A 135 4.17 16.92 11.89
C LYS A 135 5.58 16.45 12.28
N GLU A 136 6.55 16.76 11.43
CA GLU A 136 7.96 16.46 11.74
C GLU A 136 8.37 17.03 13.10
N GLY A 137 9.14 16.24 13.86
CA GLY A 137 9.55 16.56 15.23
C GLY A 137 8.51 16.28 16.31
N ALA A 138 7.29 15.86 15.97
CA ALA A 138 6.30 15.44 16.98
C ALA A 138 6.77 14.18 17.72
N VAL A 139 6.68 14.22 19.05
CA VAL A 139 7.03 13.07 19.91
C VAL A 139 5.83 12.16 20.03
N VAL A 140 6.03 10.89 19.63
CA VAL A 140 4.99 9.87 19.62
C VAL A 140 5.29 8.78 20.65
N ILE A 141 4.24 8.24 21.24
CA ILE A 141 4.28 7.09 22.15
C ILE A 141 3.89 5.85 21.33
N THR A 142 4.84 4.94 21.16
CA THR A 142 4.68 3.69 20.40
C THR A 142 4.54 2.45 21.29
N GLY A 143 4.73 2.60 22.60
CA GLY A 143 4.58 1.52 23.59
C GLY A 143 4.68 2.03 25.02
N THR A 144 4.38 1.17 25.99
CA THR A 144 4.62 1.41 27.41
C THR A 144 5.57 0.34 27.94
N VAL A 145 6.51 0.74 28.80
CA VAL A 145 7.38 -0.19 29.52
C VAL A 145 6.76 -0.48 30.88
N ALA A 146 6.40 -1.73 31.12
CA ALA A 146 6.01 -2.16 32.46
C ALA A 146 7.26 -2.23 33.37
N PRO A 147 7.17 -1.84 34.64
CA PRO A 147 8.31 -1.93 35.57
C PRO A 147 8.77 -3.39 35.68
N GLY A 148 10.05 -3.63 35.44
CA GLY A 148 10.67 -4.97 35.43
C GLY A 148 10.77 -5.64 34.04
N SER A 149 10.24 -5.02 32.98
CA SER A 149 10.48 -5.48 31.61
C SER A 149 11.73 -4.79 31.04
N ALA A 150 12.72 -5.56 30.58
CA ALA A 150 13.80 -5.03 29.75
C ALA A 150 13.20 -4.31 28.52
N PRO A 151 13.85 -3.27 27.96
CA PRO A 151 13.36 -2.58 26.77
C PRO A 151 13.13 -3.63 25.68
N GLY A 152 11.86 -3.95 25.42
CA GLY A 152 11.48 -4.90 24.41
C GLY A 152 11.82 -4.27 23.07
N GLY A 153 12.83 -4.80 22.39
CA GLY A 153 13.08 -4.48 21.00
C GLY A 153 11.78 -4.61 20.21
N ALA A 154 11.62 -3.75 19.19
CA ALA A 154 10.44 -3.70 18.33
C ALA A 154 10.00 -5.13 17.98
N ARG A 155 8.85 -5.56 18.53
CA ARG A 155 8.30 -6.86 18.16
C ARG A 155 7.97 -6.78 16.67
N PRO A 156 8.50 -7.69 15.82
CA PRO A 156 8.11 -7.72 14.43
C PRO A 156 6.59 -7.87 14.37
N LEU A 157 5.94 -6.99 13.60
CA LEU A 157 4.50 -7.07 13.34
C LEU A 157 4.21 -8.47 12.81
N GLY A 158 3.38 -9.19 13.56
CA GLY A 158 3.23 -10.63 13.47
C GLY A 158 2.98 -11.12 12.05
N GLY A 159 3.72 -12.17 11.67
CA GLY A 159 3.41 -12.98 10.51
C GLY A 159 2.02 -13.62 10.59
N PRO A 160 1.54 -14.23 9.50
CA PRO A 160 0.17 -14.74 9.40
C PRO A 160 -0.10 -15.75 10.52
N ARG A 161 -1.11 -15.48 11.35
CA ARG A 161 -1.67 -16.48 12.25
C ARG A 161 -2.52 -17.42 11.41
N LEU A 162 -2.04 -18.63 11.18
CA LEU A 162 -2.85 -19.70 10.61
C LEU A 162 -3.97 -20.04 11.62
N PRO A 163 -5.25 -20.05 11.21
CA PRO A 163 -6.26 -20.73 12.01
C PRO A 163 -5.96 -22.23 11.95
N PHE A 164 -5.90 -22.86 13.12
CA PHE A 164 -6.10 -24.30 13.24
C PHE A 164 -7.58 -24.63 13.12
#